data_AF-A0A2H5VEU8-F1
#
_entry.id   AF-A0A2H5VEU8-F1
#
_cell.length_a   1.000
_cell.length_b   1.000
_cell.length_c   1.000
_cell.angle_alpha   90.00
_cell.angle_beta   90.00
_cell.angle_gamma   90.00
#
_symmetry.space_group_name_H-M   'P 1'
#
loop_
_entity.id
_entity.type
_entity.pdbx_description
1 polymer ?
#
loop_
_entity_poly.entity_id
_entity_poly.type
_entity_poly.pdbx_seq_one_letter_code
_entity_poly.pdbx_strand_id
1 'polypeptide(L)' 'MVRNLPDGRVEILAEGDKESIDRLIKWCYHGPRGAIVENVEYKFEPYKGDLKDFQIIYH' A
#
# COMPACT_ATOMS: atom_id res chain seq x y z
N MET A 1 2.62 -3.63 -5.58
CA MET A 1 1.73 -4.79 -5.32
C MET A 1 0.81 -4.48 -4.14
N VAL A 2 -0.41 -5.01 -4.16
CA VAL A 2 -1.39 -4.89 -3.08
C VAL A 2 -2.00 -6.26 -2.80
N ARG A 3 -2.16 -6.61 -1.53
CA ARG A 3 -2.66 -7.92 -1.10
C ARG A 3 -3.64 -7.78 0.05
N ASN A 4 -4.77 -8.47 -0.06
CA ASN A 4 -5.68 -8.65 1.08
C ASN A 4 -5.22 -9.85 1.90
N LEU A 5 -5.17 -9.68 3.21
CA LEU A 5 -4.81 -10.72 4.16
C LEU A 5 -6.09 -11.38 4.71
N PRO A 6 -6.04 -12.67 5.10
CA PRO A 6 -7.21 -13.38 5.65
C PRO A 6 -7.75 -12.80 6.95
N ASP A 7 -6.93 -12.02 7.67
CA ASP A 7 -7.30 -11.33 8.91
C ASP A 7 -8.00 -9.98 8.66
N GLY A 8 -8.27 -9.64 7.39
CA GLY A 8 -8.95 -8.40 7.00
C GLY A 8 -8.02 -7.21 6.76
N ARG A 9 -6.70 -7.35 6.98
CA ARG A 9 -5.73 -6.28 6.68
C ARG A 9 -5.39 -6.22 5.19
N VAL A 10 -4.89 -5.06 4.76
CA VAL A 10 -4.34 -4.85 3.41
C VAL A 10 -2.85 -4.54 3.52
N GLU A 11 -2.04 -5.25 2.75
CA GLU A 11 -0.60 -5.03 2.63
C GLU A 11 -0.27 -4.39 1.27
N ILE A 12 0.54 -3.34 1.30
CA ILE A 12 0.95 -2.59 0.11
C ILE A 12 2.48 -2.54 0.08
N LEU A 13 3.07 -2.97 -1.03
CA LEU A 13 4.47 -2.72 -1.35
C LEU A 13 4.52 -1.85 -2.61
N ALA A 14 5.09 -0.65 -2.47
CA ALA A 14 5.16 0.35 -3.50
C ALA A 14 6.55 0.99 -3.53
N GLU A 15 7.03 1.26 -4.73
CA GLU A 15 8.27 2.01 -4.99
C GLU A 15 7.93 3.19 -5.90
N GLY A 16 8.57 4.32 -5.67
CA GLY A 16 8.32 5.55 -6.43
C GLY A 16 9.05 6.74 -5.84
N ASP A 17 8.87 7.89 -6.47
CA ASP A 17 9.37 9.15 -5.90
C ASP A 17 8.66 9.47 -4.57
N LYS A 18 9.33 10.26 -3.74
CA LYS A 18 8.84 10.60 -2.41
C LYS A 18 7.43 11.22 -2.43
N GLU A 19 7.14 12.08 -3.39
CA GLU A 19 5.85 12.76 -3.44
C GLU A 19 4.72 11.78 -3.75
N SER A 20 4.95 10.85 -4.68
CA SER A 20 4.01 9.78 -5.00
C SER A 20 3.78 8.84 -3.82
N ILE A 21 4.84 8.44 -3.11
CA ILE A 21 4.73 7.59 -1.92
C ILE A 21 3.99 8.31 -0.79
N ASP A 22 4.29 9.60 -0.54
CA ASP A 22 3.62 10.39 0.49
C ASP A 22 2.13 10.56 0.19
N ARG A 23 1.74 10.72 -1.09
CA ARG A 23 0.32 10.75 -1.49
C ARG A 23 -0.37 9.41 -1.27
N LEU A 24 0.31 8.31 -1.58
CA LEU A 24 -0.22 6.96 -1.36
C LEU A 24 -0.46 6.71 0.13
N ILE A 25 0.52 7.01 0.99
CA ILE A 25 0.39 6.86 2.45
C ILE A 25 -0.79 7.68 2.97
N LYS A 26 -0.92 8.95 2.55
CA LYS A 26 -2.06 9.80 2.93
C LYS A 26 -3.40 9.20 2.50
N TRP A 27 -3.46 8.64 1.29
CA TRP A 27 -4.66 7.98 0.80
C TRP A 27 -5.01 6.74 1.63
N CYS A 28 -4.02 5.96 2.09
CA CYS A 28 -4.25 4.79 2.94
C CYS A 28 -4.97 5.13 4.26
N TYR A 29 -4.75 6.33 4.83
CA TYR A 29 -5.50 6.78 6.02
C TYR A 29 -6.98 7.08 5.73
N HIS A 30 -7.33 7.35 4.48
CA HIS A 30 -8.72 7.54 4.05
C HIS A 30 -9.37 6.22 3.62
N GLY A 31 -8.62 5.41 2.88
CA GLY A 31 -9.08 4.17 2.29
C GLY A 31 -10.05 4.38 1.11
N PRO A 32 -10.47 3.28 0.46
CA PRO A 32 -11.50 3.33 -0.57
C PRO A 32 -12.88 3.64 0.03
N ARG A 33 -13.84 4.01 -0.81
CA ARG A 33 -15.21 4.33 -0.38
C ARG A 33 -15.81 3.17 0.42
N GLY A 34 -16.26 3.45 1.65
CA GLY A 34 -16.85 2.47 2.55
C GLY A 34 -15.84 1.72 3.43
N ALA A 35 -14.54 2.00 3.30
CA ALA A 35 -13.55 1.48 4.22
C ALA A 35 -13.59 2.22 5.57
N ILE A 36 -13.35 1.48 6.64
CA ILE A 36 -13.06 2.02 7.98
C ILE A 36 -11.61 1.63 8.26
N VAL A 37 -10.71 2.60 8.20
CA VAL A 37 -9.28 2.39 8.43
C VAL A 37 -8.97 2.66 9.90
N GLU A 38 -8.64 1.61 10.65
CA GLU A 38 -8.33 1.73 12.08
C GLU A 38 -6.89 2.21 12.32
N ASN A 39 -5.94 1.74 11.50
CA ASN A 39 -4.52 2.06 11.62
C ASN A 39 -3.82 1.91 10.26
N VAL A 40 -2.76 2.68 10.04
CA VAL A 40 -1.81 2.54 8.93
C VAL A 40 -0.39 2.49 9.50
N GLU A 41 0.30 1.38 9.26
CA GLU A 41 1.70 1.19 9.60
C GLU A 41 2.55 1.12 8.32
N TYR A 42 3.71 1.76 8.31
CA TYR A 42 4.61 1.73 7.15
C TYR A 42 6.07 1.80 7.56
N LYS A 43 6.94 1.27 6.70
CA LYS A 43 8.39 1.38 6.78
C LYS A 43 8.97 1.69 5.40
N PHE A 44 10.03 2.50 5.36
CA PHE A 44 10.81 2.70 4.13
C PHE A 44 11.85 1.61 4.01
N GLU A 45 11.99 1.06 2.81
CA GLU A 45 13.06 0.12 2.45
C GLU A 45 13.90 0.70 1.30
N PRO A 46 15.16 0.25 1.14
CA PRO A 46 15.97 0.62 -0.02
C PRO A 46 15.25 0.27 -1.32
N TYR A 47 15.36 1.15 -2.31
CA TYR A 47 14.83 0.89 -3.65
C TYR A 47 15.47 -0.36 -4.28
N LYS A 48 14.64 -1.31 -4.72
CA LYS A 48 15.06 -2.55 -5.37
C LYS A 48 14.81 -2.51 -6.88
N GLY A 49 13.78 -1.82 -7.35
CA GLY A 49 13.48 -1.68 -8.77
C GLY A 49 13.01 -2.96 -9.45
N ASP A 50 12.57 -3.95 -8.66
CA ASP A 50 12.01 -5.22 -9.12
C ASP A 50 10.48 -5.16 -9.29
N LEU A 51 9.83 -4.10 -8.82
CA LEU A 51 8.42 -3.80 -9.07
C LEU A 51 8.24 -3.25 -10.48
N LYS A 52 7.91 -4.13 -11.43
CA LYS A 52 7.68 -3.76 -12.84
C LYS A 52 6.31 -3.12 -13.09
N ASP A 53 5.30 -3.46 -12.29
CA ASP A 53 3.93 -2.97 -12.45
C ASP A 53 3.11 -3.08 -11.15
N PHE A 54 1.97 -2.40 -11.09
CA PHE A 54 1.02 -2.50 -9.98
C PHE A 54 0.14 -3.75 -10.13
N GLN A 55 0.25 -4.69 -9.18
CA GLN A 55 -0.52 -5.93 -9.18
C GLN A 55 -1.39 -6.05 -7.92
N ILE A 56 -2.64 -6.48 -8.08
CA ILE A 56 -3.55 -6.86 -6.99
C ILE A 56 -3.56 -8.39 -6.90
N ILE A 57 -3.19 -8.93 -5.74
CA ILE A 57 -3.14 -10.37 -5.49
C ILE A 57 -4.29 -10.77 -4.57
N TYR A 58 -5.17 -11.65 -5.07
CA TYR A 58 -6.27 -12.25 -4.31
C TYR A 58 -5.87 -13.64 -3.80
N HIS A 59 -6.31 -14.01 -2.60
CA HIS A 59 -6.25 -15.37 -2.04
C HIS A 59 -7.64 -15.88 -1.73
#